data_AF-C9YCU7-F1
#
_entry.id   AF-C9YCU7-F1
#
_cell.length_a   1.000
_cell.length_b   1.000
_cell.length_c   1.000
_cell.angle_alpha   90.00
_cell.angle_beta   90.00
_cell.angle_gamma   90.00
#
_symmetry.space_group_name_H-M   'P 1'
#
loop_
_entity.id
_entity.type
_entity.pdbx_description
1 polymer ?
#
loop_
_entity_poly.entity_id
_entity_poly.type
_entity_poly.pdbx_seq_one_letter_code
_entity_poly.pdbx_strand_id
1 'polypeptide(L)'
;MALLQYFGAVEGWLSEWITRTTAGNAFANLRQRNQFASLTSIGLLSLLFIAQWPAKRDLYPAHRLRQWLIAAAVLLLAAGNAASSSRTGAVQWLLIAGLALVWETHGQRPLLRWSVLALGLYLAANIVLPLLLQAVSGLEPSSTLDRFNETRRGEARTVLWANVLELIRERPWVGWGWGELKFAHFMHPYAGERFNDILDNAHNLPLHLAVTLGVPASVALCGAALVLTLRARPWREVSATRQLAWGVLMVLAVHSLLEYPLWYAPFQVAAALAVGMLCGRRLLHWPGLPVLASGVAGLLITTTAYASWDYWRVSQLYMPPALRADMWREDTLNKVRDSVIFRGEVQFAYVTTTPVTSETAEALYKASLQTLHFSPEPKVIAVLLESAALLSMESPLTEHIRRQWRAAYREGY
;
A
#
# COMPACT_ATOMS: atom_id res chain seq x y z
N MET A 1 15.42 9.78 -10.00
CA MET A 1 15.43 8.38 -9.49
C MET A 1 14.74 7.43 -10.46
N ALA A 2 13.42 7.51 -10.65
CA ALA A 2 12.69 6.60 -11.54
C ALA A 2 13.21 6.54 -12.98
N LEU A 3 13.54 7.68 -13.59
CA LEU A 3 14.12 7.69 -14.95
C LEU A 3 15.49 7.00 -15.00
N LEU A 4 16.34 7.18 -13.98
CA LEU A 4 17.62 6.48 -13.89
C LEU A 4 17.42 4.97 -13.79
N GLN A 5 16.45 4.53 -12.97
CA GLN A 5 16.06 3.11 -12.90
C GLN A 5 15.56 2.58 -14.25
N TYR A 6 14.68 3.33 -14.90
CA TYR A 6 14.06 2.94 -16.16
C TYR A 6 15.10 2.70 -17.26
N PHE A 7 16.14 3.54 -17.34
CA PHE A 7 17.23 3.39 -18.30
C PHE A 7 18.37 2.49 -17.80
N GLY A 8 18.24 1.83 -16.64
CA GLY A 8 19.28 0.97 -16.08
C GLY A 8 20.53 1.71 -15.58
N ALA A 9 20.48 3.04 -15.46
CA ALA A 9 21.61 3.89 -15.11
C ALA A 9 21.89 4.01 -13.60
N VAL A 10 21.47 3.01 -12.81
CA VAL A 10 21.68 2.99 -11.35
C VAL A 10 22.94 2.17 -11.03
N GLU A 11 24.09 2.77 -11.30
CA GLU A 11 25.41 2.15 -11.15
C GLU A 11 26.32 2.92 -10.17
N GLY A 12 27.41 2.28 -9.74
CA GLY A 12 28.37 2.87 -8.80
C GLY A 12 27.73 3.39 -7.51
N TRP A 13 28.13 4.58 -7.08
CA TRP A 13 27.65 5.22 -5.85
C TRP A 13 26.14 5.49 -5.84
N LEU A 14 25.50 5.68 -7.01
CA LEU A 14 24.05 5.91 -7.09
C LEU A 14 23.26 4.72 -6.55
N SER A 15 23.82 3.53 -6.64
CA SER A 15 23.16 2.31 -6.18
C SER A 15 23.09 2.15 -4.66
N GLU A 16 23.84 2.95 -3.90
CA GLU A 16 23.72 3.02 -2.45
C GLU A 16 22.48 3.83 -2.03
N TRP A 17 22.05 4.76 -2.88
CA TRP A 17 20.96 5.69 -2.60
C TRP A 17 19.67 5.35 -3.35
N ILE A 18 19.77 4.66 -4.48
CA ILE A 18 18.65 4.34 -5.36
C ILE A 18 18.51 2.83 -5.46
N THR A 19 17.32 2.30 -5.15
CA THR A 19 17.05 0.88 -5.29
C THR A 19 17.26 0.42 -6.74
N ARG A 20 18.01 -0.67 -6.94
CA ARG A 20 18.22 -1.25 -8.27
C ARG A 20 16.98 -2.01 -8.75
N THR A 21 16.78 -2.03 -10.07
CA THR A 21 15.75 -2.79 -10.77
C THR A 21 16.24 -3.06 -12.19
N THR A 22 15.56 -3.95 -12.91
CA THR A 22 15.81 -4.18 -14.34
C THR A 22 15.41 -2.95 -15.16
N ALA A 23 16.14 -2.70 -16.25
CA ALA A 23 15.79 -1.65 -17.20
C ALA A 23 14.36 -1.84 -17.75
N GLY A 24 13.68 -0.74 -18.08
CA GLY A 24 12.26 -0.70 -18.43
C GLY A 24 11.31 -0.71 -17.23
N ASN A 25 11.82 -0.88 -16.01
CA ASN A 25 11.02 -0.87 -14.79
C ASN A 25 11.46 0.26 -13.86
N ALA A 26 10.50 0.99 -13.29
CA ALA A 26 10.80 2.06 -12.35
C ALA A 26 9.74 2.21 -11.25
N PHE A 27 10.20 2.52 -10.04
CA PHE A 27 9.34 2.74 -8.85
C PHE A 27 10.01 3.63 -7.79
N ALA A 28 11.08 4.34 -8.16
CA ALA A 28 11.96 5.09 -7.25
C ALA A 28 12.39 4.21 -6.04
N ASN A 29 12.50 4.79 -4.85
CA ASN A 29 12.85 4.05 -3.62
C ASN A 29 11.64 3.44 -2.90
N LEU A 30 10.47 3.44 -3.53
CA LEU A 30 9.24 2.95 -2.92
C LEU A 30 9.01 1.46 -3.12
N ARG A 31 9.76 0.84 -4.05
CA ARG A 31 9.65 -0.60 -4.40
C ARG A 31 8.24 -1.07 -4.81
N GLN A 32 7.31 -0.14 -5.05
CA GLN A 32 5.96 -0.41 -5.52
C GLN A 32 5.51 0.67 -6.54
N ARG A 33 5.24 0.23 -7.78
CA ARG A 33 4.88 1.10 -8.92
C ARG A 33 3.62 1.94 -8.64
N ASN A 34 2.60 1.33 -8.03
CA ASN A 34 1.32 2.00 -7.77
C ASN A 34 1.42 3.10 -6.70
N GLN A 35 2.30 2.93 -5.70
CA GLN A 35 2.60 4.00 -4.75
C GLN A 35 3.32 5.16 -5.41
N PHE A 36 4.36 4.84 -6.19
CA PHE A 36 5.12 5.85 -6.92
C PHE A 36 4.23 6.65 -7.88
N ALA A 37 3.37 5.96 -8.64
CA ALA A 37 2.38 6.60 -9.49
C ALA A 37 1.43 7.51 -8.70
N SER A 38 0.94 7.06 -7.54
CA SER A 38 0.05 7.87 -6.70
C SER A 38 0.72 9.10 -6.11
N LEU A 39 1.99 8.98 -5.68
CA LEU A 39 2.76 10.12 -5.18
C LEU A 39 3.05 11.15 -6.28
N THR A 40 3.35 10.71 -7.51
CA THR A 40 3.49 11.64 -8.64
C THR A 40 2.17 12.32 -9.01
N SER A 41 1.03 11.62 -8.91
CA SER A 41 -0.31 12.20 -9.05
C SER A 41 -0.62 13.26 -7.97
N ILE A 42 -0.28 13.00 -6.71
CA ILE A 42 -0.40 13.99 -5.61
C ILE A 42 0.55 15.17 -5.83
N GLY A 43 1.77 14.91 -6.32
CA GLY A 43 2.72 15.94 -6.73
C GLY A 43 2.17 16.84 -7.84
N LEU A 44 1.49 16.25 -8.83
CA LEU A 44 0.84 17.01 -9.90
C LEU A 44 -0.27 17.90 -9.33
N LEU A 45 -1.15 17.37 -8.48
CA LEU A 45 -2.19 18.16 -7.82
C LEU A 45 -1.61 19.33 -7.01
N SER A 46 -0.48 19.10 -6.34
CA SER A 46 0.22 20.13 -5.58
C SER A 46 0.80 21.23 -6.50
N LEU A 47 1.37 20.84 -7.65
CA LEU A 47 1.81 21.79 -8.68
C LEU A 47 0.64 22.57 -9.29
N LEU A 48 -0.48 21.91 -9.57
CA LEU A 48 -1.68 22.57 -10.08
C LEU A 48 -2.26 23.56 -9.08
N PHE A 49 -2.24 23.23 -7.78
CA PHE A 49 -2.57 24.18 -6.72
C PHE A 49 -1.63 25.39 -6.72
N ILE A 50 -0.31 25.17 -6.80
CA ILE A 50 0.67 26.26 -6.89
C ILE A 50 0.44 27.10 -8.14
N ALA A 51 0.15 26.49 -9.29
CA ALA A 51 -0.08 27.19 -10.55
C ALA A 51 -1.30 28.11 -10.52
N GLN A 52 -2.28 27.84 -9.65
CA GLN A 52 -3.46 28.69 -9.44
C GLN A 52 -3.17 29.93 -8.59
N TRP A 53 -2.05 29.98 -7.85
CA TRP A 53 -1.74 31.14 -7.02
C TRP A 53 -1.50 32.38 -7.90
N PRO A 54 -2.22 33.50 -7.68
CA PRO A 54 -2.02 34.72 -8.47
C PRO A 54 -0.56 35.19 -8.36
N ALA A 55 0.13 35.27 -9.49
CA ALA A 55 1.40 35.98 -9.55
C ALA A 55 1.14 37.48 -9.36
N LYS A 56 1.94 38.16 -8.52
CA LYS A 56 2.00 39.62 -8.57
C LYS A 56 2.49 40.00 -9.98
N ARG A 57 1.63 40.68 -10.74
CA ARG A 57 1.84 41.01 -12.17
C ARG A 57 3.04 41.92 -12.39
N ASP A 58 3.50 42.62 -11.37
CA ASP A 58 4.55 43.64 -11.45
C ASP A 58 5.97 43.08 -11.63
N LEU A 59 6.15 41.75 -11.61
CA LEU A 59 7.45 41.08 -11.78
C LEU A 59 7.44 40.13 -13.00
N TYR A 60 7.37 40.71 -14.20
CA TYR A 60 7.32 39.97 -15.48
C TYR A 60 8.40 38.89 -15.68
N PRO A 61 9.70 39.11 -15.35
CA PRO A 61 10.74 38.09 -15.50
C PRO A 61 10.51 36.89 -14.56
N ALA A 62 10.11 37.17 -13.32
CA ALA A 62 9.79 36.16 -12.31
C ALA A 62 8.57 35.31 -12.71
N HIS A 63 7.60 35.91 -13.42
CA HIS A 63 6.45 35.19 -13.94
C HIS A 63 6.84 34.16 -15.01
N ARG A 64 7.66 34.53 -16.01
CA ARG A 64 8.09 33.58 -17.06
C ARG A 64 8.90 32.42 -16.48
N LEU A 65 9.88 32.72 -15.63
CA LEU A 65 10.68 31.69 -14.95
C LEU A 65 9.78 30.73 -14.16
N ARG A 66 8.79 31.25 -13.42
CA ARG A 66 7.81 30.42 -12.71
C ARG A 66 7.06 29.46 -13.64
N GLN A 67 6.56 29.93 -14.78
CA GLN A 67 5.85 29.06 -15.74
C GLN A 67 6.77 27.99 -16.33
N TRP A 68 8.04 28.31 -16.61
CA TRP A 68 9.04 27.33 -17.05
C TRP A 68 9.33 26.27 -16.00
N LEU A 69 9.48 26.67 -14.73
CA LEU A 69 9.68 25.73 -13.63
C LEU A 69 8.46 24.81 -13.44
N ILE A 70 7.24 25.34 -13.56
CA ILE A 70 6.02 24.52 -13.52
C ILE A 70 6.00 23.53 -14.69
N ALA A 71 6.28 23.98 -15.91
CA ALA A 71 6.32 23.10 -17.09
C ALA A 71 7.37 22.00 -16.96
N ALA A 72 8.57 22.34 -16.49
CA ALA A 72 9.64 21.37 -16.24
C ALA A 72 9.25 20.34 -15.17
N ALA A 73 8.60 20.78 -14.09
CA ALA A 73 8.11 19.90 -13.04
C ALA A 73 6.97 18.99 -13.52
N VAL A 74 6.03 19.50 -14.32
CA VAL A 74 4.97 18.70 -14.95
C VAL A 74 5.56 17.64 -15.87
N LEU A 75 6.54 18.01 -16.71
CA LEU A 75 7.24 17.05 -17.58
C LEU A 75 7.93 15.95 -16.76
N LEU A 76 8.62 16.33 -15.68
CA LEU A 76 9.31 15.36 -14.81
C LEU A 76 8.33 14.39 -14.15
N LEU A 77 7.19 14.88 -13.65
CA LEU A 77 6.16 14.05 -13.05
C LEU A 77 5.48 13.15 -14.09
N ALA A 78 5.23 13.66 -15.30
CA ALA A 78 4.64 12.92 -16.40
C ALA A 78 5.56 11.78 -16.85
N ALA A 79 6.83 12.07 -17.08
CA ALA A 79 7.84 11.09 -17.44
C ALA A 79 8.06 10.07 -16.31
N GLY A 80 8.10 10.52 -15.05
CA GLY A 80 8.19 9.63 -13.89
C GLY A 80 6.99 8.68 -13.77
N ASN A 81 5.77 9.19 -13.88
CA ASN A 81 4.56 8.36 -13.81
C ASN A 81 4.49 7.38 -14.99
N ALA A 82 4.80 7.83 -16.22
CA ALA A 82 4.87 6.96 -17.39
C ALA A 82 5.91 5.85 -17.23
N ALA A 83 7.11 6.15 -16.75
CA ALA A 83 8.16 5.16 -16.48
C ALA A 83 7.76 4.09 -15.44
N SER A 84 6.76 4.37 -14.61
CA SER A 84 6.24 3.39 -13.65
C SER A 84 5.38 2.29 -14.28
N SER A 85 4.90 2.48 -15.52
CA SER A 85 3.96 1.60 -16.22
C SER A 85 2.74 1.20 -15.36
N SER A 86 2.27 2.10 -14.50
CA SER A 86 1.16 1.84 -13.58
C SER A 86 -0.19 2.17 -14.22
N ARG A 87 -1.08 1.18 -14.32
CA ARG A 87 -2.49 1.39 -14.72
C ARG A 87 -3.24 2.30 -13.73
N THR A 88 -2.93 2.18 -12.43
CA THR A 88 -3.45 3.09 -11.40
C THR A 88 -3.04 4.53 -11.68
N GLY A 89 -1.78 4.75 -12.08
CA GLY A 89 -1.28 6.06 -12.53
C GLY A 89 -2.06 6.61 -13.72
N ALA A 90 -2.28 5.80 -14.75
CA ALA A 90 -3.06 6.20 -15.93
C ALA A 90 -4.47 6.68 -15.57
N VAL A 91 -5.18 5.90 -14.75
CA VAL A 91 -6.54 6.25 -14.28
C VAL A 91 -6.52 7.54 -13.45
N GLN A 92 -5.51 7.73 -12.60
CA GLN A 92 -5.38 8.95 -11.78
C GLN A 92 -5.11 10.20 -12.64
N TRP A 93 -4.29 10.11 -13.69
CA TRP A 93 -4.02 11.27 -14.55
C TRP A 93 -5.24 11.66 -15.40
N LEU A 94 -5.99 10.66 -15.89
CA LEU A 94 -7.29 10.89 -16.51
C LEU A 94 -8.29 11.52 -15.53
N LEU A 95 -8.34 11.02 -14.29
CA LEU A 95 -9.16 11.59 -13.23
C LEU A 95 -8.78 13.06 -12.96
N ILE A 96 -7.49 13.39 -12.84
CA ILE A 96 -7.03 14.77 -12.58
C ILE A 96 -7.45 15.70 -13.73
N ALA A 97 -7.29 15.28 -14.99
CA ALA A 97 -7.75 16.04 -16.14
C ALA A 97 -9.28 16.21 -16.15
N GLY A 98 -10.04 15.15 -15.81
CA GLY A 98 -11.49 15.19 -15.66
C GLY A 98 -11.95 16.15 -14.56
N LEU A 99 -11.30 16.12 -13.39
CA LEU A 99 -11.57 17.07 -12.30
C LEU A 99 -11.29 18.52 -12.74
N ALA A 100 -10.19 18.76 -13.46
CA ALA A 100 -9.87 20.08 -13.99
C ALA A 100 -10.93 20.58 -15.00
N LEU A 101 -11.47 19.70 -15.85
CA LEU A 101 -12.59 20.03 -16.76
C LEU A 101 -13.86 20.38 -15.98
N VAL A 102 -14.19 19.62 -14.94
CA VAL A 102 -15.35 19.88 -14.09
C VAL A 102 -15.20 21.24 -13.38
N TRP A 103 -14.02 21.53 -12.84
CA TRP A 103 -13.76 22.80 -12.15
C TRP A 103 -13.61 23.99 -13.10
N GLU A 104 -13.23 23.78 -14.37
CA GLU A 104 -13.16 24.84 -15.40
C GLU A 104 -14.48 25.57 -15.59
N THR A 105 -15.62 24.89 -15.37
CA THR A 105 -16.95 25.50 -15.43
C THR A 105 -17.12 26.71 -14.50
N HIS A 106 -16.18 26.93 -13.58
CA HIS A 106 -16.10 28.07 -12.66
C HIS A 106 -15.00 29.09 -13.04
N GLY A 107 -14.47 29.06 -14.27
CA GLY A 107 -13.53 30.05 -14.83
C GLY A 107 -12.04 29.79 -14.55
N GLN A 108 -11.65 28.54 -14.27
CA GLN A 108 -10.30 28.18 -13.79
C GLN A 108 -9.30 27.80 -14.90
N ARG A 109 -9.25 28.62 -15.97
CA ARG A 109 -8.46 28.34 -17.19
C ARG A 109 -7.04 27.82 -16.97
N PRO A 110 -6.25 28.34 -16.01
CA PRO A 110 -4.90 27.82 -15.75
C PRO A 110 -4.88 26.36 -15.31
N LEU A 111 -5.83 25.93 -14.47
CA LEU A 111 -5.91 24.56 -13.96
C LEU A 111 -6.14 23.56 -15.10
N LEU A 112 -7.11 23.85 -15.97
CA LEU A 112 -7.39 23.02 -17.13
C LEU A 112 -6.19 22.95 -18.08
N ARG A 113 -5.59 24.10 -18.42
CA ARG A 113 -4.42 24.17 -19.32
C ARG A 113 -3.27 23.30 -18.82
N TRP A 114 -2.89 23.44 -17.56
CA TRP A 114 -1.80 22.65 -16.98
C TRP A 114 -2.14 21.17 -16.86
N SER A 115 -3.40 20.83 -16.57
CA SER A 115 -3.84 19.43 -16.49
C SER A 115 -3.87 18.75 -17.86
N VAL A 116 -4.32 19.45 -18.90
CA VAL A 116 -4.28 18.96 -20.29
C VAL A 116 -2.84 18.82 -20.78
N LEU A 117 -1.97 19.79 -20.49
CA LEU A 117 -0.55 19.68 -20.80
C LEU A 117 0.08 18.48 -20.09
N ALA A 118 -0.21 18.30 -18.79
CA ALA A 118 0.27 17.16 -18.03
C ALA A 118 -0.17 15.84 -18.69
N LEU A 119 -1.46 15.68 -18.97
CA LEU A 119 -1.97 14.48 -19.63
C LEU A 119 -1.32 14.25 -21.01
N GLY A 120 -1.18 15.30 -21.82
CA GLY A 120 -0.50 15.23 -23.11
C GLY A 120 0.96 14.79 -23.00
N LEU A 121 1.71 15.35 -22.04
CA LEU A 121 3.09 14.97 -21.76
C LEU A 121 3.20 13.55 -21.22
N TYR A 122 2.25 13.10 -20.41
CA TYR A 122 2.19 11.73 -19.92
C TYR A 122 1.96 10.73 -21.06
N LEU A 123 0.99 11.01 -21.93
CA LEU A 123 0.72 10.18 -23.11
C LEU A 123 1.92 10.15 -24.05
N ALA A 124 2.55 11.31 -24.30
CA ALA A 124 3.78 11.39 -25.07
C ALA A 124 4.92 10.60 -24.42
N ALA A 125 5.10 10.69 -23.11
CA ALA A 125 6.14 9.96 -22.39
C ALA A 125 5.93 8.43 -22.44
N ASN A 126 4.69 7.94 -22.43
CA ASN A 126 4.40 6.51 -22.61
C ASN A 126 4.79 5.98 -24.00
N ILE A 127 4.87 6.85 -25.01
CA ILE A 127 5.33 6.49 -26.35
C ILE A 127 6.85 6.68 -26.47
N VAL A 128 7.36 7.82 -26.00
CA VAL A 128 8.75 8.23 -26.18
C VAL A 128 9.71 7.43 -25.30
N LEU A 129 9.37 7.17 -24.03
CA LEU A 129 10.29 6.47 -23.11
C LEU A 129 10.65 5.05 -23.59
N PRO A 130 9.70 4.20 -24.04
CA PRO A 130 10.05 2.91 -24.61
C PRO A 130 10.94 3.01 -25.86
N LEU A 131 10.66 3.97 -26.77
CA LEU A 131 11.48 4.20 -27.97
C LEU A 131 12.91 4.64 -27.61
N LEU A 132 13.05 5.53 -26.63
CA LEU A 132 14.35 5.95 -26.12
C LEU A 132 15.10 4.80 -25.45
N LEU A 133 14.39 3.96 -24.69
CA LEU A 133 14.99 2.78 -24.06
C LEU A 133 15.56 1.85 -25.13
N GLN A 134 14.79 1.57 -26.18
CA GLN A 134 15.24 0.77 -27.32
C GLN A 134 16.46 1.38 -28.00
N ALA A 135 16.43 2.69 -28.27
CA ALA A 135 17.54 3.38 -28.91
C ALA A 135 18.84 3.36 -28.08
N VAL A 136 18.74 3.46 -26.75
CA VAL A 136 19.91 3.54 -25.86
C VAL A 136 20.44 2.16 -25.47
N SER A 137 19.56 1.19 -25.23
CA SER A 137 19.93 -0.11 -24.67
C SER A 137 19.86 -1.27 -25.65
N GLY A 138 19.27 -1.07 -26.84
CA GLY A 138 18.95 -2.15 -27.78
C GLY A 138 17.85 -3.10 -27.29
N LEU A 139 17.25 -2.83 -26.13
CA LEU A 139 16.15 -3.63 -25.57
C LEU A 139 14.84 -3.24 -26.26
N GLU A 140 14.16 -4.21 -26.87
CA GLU A 140 12.83 -4.01 -27.44
C GLU A 140 11.85 -3.42 -26.40
N PRO A 141 11.06 -2.40 -26.76
CA PRO A 141 10.14 -1.75 -25.84
C PRO A 141 9.06 -2.73 -25.39
N SER A 142 8.99 -2.94 -24.07
CA SER A 142 8.24 -4.02 -23.41
C SER A 142 8.68 -5.40 -23.90
N SER A 143 9.65 -5.98 -23.17
CA SER A 143 9.92 -7.40 -23.24
C SER A 143 8.58 -8.16 -23.21
N THR A 144 8.39 -9.13 -24.10
CA THR A 144 7.21 -10.00 -24.11
C THR A 144 6.86 -10.54 -22.72
N LEU A 145 7.89 -10.71 -21.88
CA LEU A 145 7.82 -11.05 -20.46
C LEU A 145 7.11 -10.01 -19.58
N ASP A 146 7.30 -8.71 -19.79
CA ASP A 146 6.62 -7.67 -18.99
C ASP A 146 5.14 -7.56 -19.33
N ARG A 147 4.78 -7.67 -20.61
CA ARG A 147 3.37 -7.77 -21.04
C ARG A 147 2.72 -9.04 -20.52
N PHE A 148 3.44 -10.16 -20.59
CA PHE A 148 2.99 -11.44 -20.04
C PHE A 148 2.78 -11.37 -18.51
N ASN A 149 3.72 -10.75 -17.78
CA ASN A 149 3.62 -10.53 -16.34
C ASN A 149 2.46 -9.60 -15.97
N GLU A 150 2.18 -8.58 -16.77
CA GLU A 150 1.02 -7.71 -16.58
C GLU A 150 -0.32 -8.43 -16.80
N THR A 151 -0.40 -9.27 -17.84
CA THR A 151 -1.57 -10.12 -18.08
C THR A 151 -1.78 -11.09 -16.93
N ARG A 152 -0.72 -11.79 -16.51
CA ARG A 152 -0.75 -12.72 -15.36
C ARG A 152 -1.13 -12.02 -14.06
N ARG A 153 -0.67 -10.78 -13.80
CA ARG A 153 -1.11 -10.00 -12.63
C ARG A 153 -2.58 -9.59 -12.69
N GLY A 154 -3.10 -9.27 -13.88
CA GLY A 154 -4.51 -8.98 -14.09
C GLY A 154 -5.41 -10.20 -13.86
N GLU A 155 -4.98 -11.36 -14.38
CA GLU A 155 -5.61 -12.65 -14.15
C GLU A 155 -5.56 -13.02 -12.65
N ALA A 156 -4.41 -12.83 -12.01
CA ALA A 156 -4.21 -13.11 -10.59
C ALA A 156 -5.12 -12.26 -9.67
N ARG A 157 -5.43 -11.00 -10.03
CA ARG A 157 -6.39 -10.18 -9.26
C ARG A 157 -7.82 -10.65 -9.39
N THR A 158 -8.20 -11.20 -10.55
CA THR A 158 -9.55 -11.72 -10.76
C THR A 158 -9.76 -12.98 -9.92
N VAL A 159 -8.77 -13.87 -9.89
CA VAL A 159 -8.75 -15.06 -9.02
C VAL A 159 -8.78 -14.67 -7.55
N LEU A 160 -7.93 -13.71 -7.15
CA LEU A 160 -7.92 -13.13 -5.80
C LEU A 160 -9.32 -12.67 -5.38
N TRP A 161 -9.98 -11.85 -6.19
CA TRP A 161 -11.30 -11.31 -5.84
C TRP A 161 -12.37 -12.39 -5.80
N ALA A 162 -12.33 -13.36 -6.70
CA ALA A 162 -13.23 -14.52 -6.65
C ALA A 162 -13.05 -15.30 -5.34
N ASN A 163 -11.80 -15.58 -4.95
CA ASN A 163 -11.47 -16.25 -3.70
C ASN A 163 -11.94 -15.46 -2.47
N VAL A 164 -11.72 -14.14 -2.44
CA VAL A 164 -12.19 -13.27 -1.34
C VAL A 164 -13.72 -13.22 -1.28
N LEU A 165 -14.42 -13.22 -2.42
CA LEU A 165 -15.88 -13.27 -2.45
C LEU A 165 -16.43 -14.58 -1.88
N GLU A 166 -15.76 -15.72 -2.08
CA GLU A 166 -16.11 -16.97 -1.40
C GLU A 166 -15.98 -16.84 0.12
N LEU A 167 -14.86 -16.28 0.61
CA LEU A 167 -14.67 -16.06 2.05
C LEU A 167 -15.74 -15.12 2.65
N ILE A 168 -16.15 -14.09 1.91
CA ILE A 168 -17.24 -13.20 2.32
C ILE A 168 -18.56 -13.97 2.42
N ARG A 169 -18.84 -14.89 1.50
CA ARG A 169 -20.07 -15.71 1.53
C ARG A 169 -20.14 -16.62 2.75
N GLU A 170 -19.01 -17.06 3.30
CA GLU A 170 -19.00 -17.89 4.51
C GLU A 170 -19.36 -17.10 5.77
N ARG A 171 -18.92 -15.84 5.87
CA ARG A 171 -19.14 -14.97 7.04
C ARG A 171 -19.63 -13.58 6.65
N PRO A 172 -20.81 -13.45 6.02
CA PRO A 172 -21.23 -12.18 5.40
C PRO A 172 -21.59 -11.09 6.41
N TRP A 173 -21.95 -11.45 7.65
CA TRP A 173 -22.49 -10.49 8.62
C TRP A 173 -21.41 -9.79 9.44
N VAL A 174 -20.46 -10.54 9.99
CA VAL A 174 -19.41 -10.06 10.91
C VAL A 174 -18.01 -10.17 10.30
N GLY A 175 -17.88 -10.84 9.15
CA GLY A 175 -16.59 -11.12 8.54
C GLY A 175 -15.79 -12.16 9.32
N TRP A 176 -14.52 -12.30 8.93
CA TRP A 176 -13.56 -13.21 9.56
C TRP A 176 -12.86 -12.58 10.76
N GLY A 177 -12.84 -11.24 10.87
CA GLY A 177 -12.05 -10.50 11.82
C GLY A 177 -10.91 -9.73 11.15
N TRP A 178 -10.40 -8.72 11.84
CA TRP A 178 -9.25 -7.95 11.37
C TRP A 178 -7.98 -8.78 11.44
N GLY A 179 -7.20 -8.83 10.35
CA GLY A 179 -5.97 -9.64 10.27
C GLY A 179 -6.18 -11.11 9.89
N GLU A 180 -7.42 -11.58 9.80
CA GLU A 180 -7.75 -13.00 9.61
C GLU A 180 -7.77 -13.47 8.14
N LEU A 181 -7.55 -12.56 7.18
CA LEU A 181 -7.65 -12.89 5.76
C LEU A 181 -6.65 -13.99 5.34
N LYS A 182 -5.42 -13.95 5.84
CA LYS A 182 -4.39 -14.97 5.54
C LYS A 182 -4.85 -16.35 5.95
N PHE A 183 -5.34 -16.44 7.19
CA PHE A 183 -5.82 -17.67 7.78
C PHE A 183 -7.07 -18.19 7.09
N ALA A 184 -8.06 -17.31 6.87
CA ALA A 184 -9.27 -17.65 6.15
C ALA A 184 -8.95 -18.21 4.76
N HIS A 185 -8.08 -17.53 4.01
CA HIS A 185 -7.65 -17.96 2.69
C HIS A 185 -6.82 -19.26 2.70
N PHE A 186 -6.03 -19.49 3.74
CA PHE A 186 -5.30 -20.75 3.92
C PHE A 186 -6.25 -21.92 4.24
N MET A 187 -7.21 -21.72 5.15
CA MET A 187 -8.09 -22.78 5.61
C MET A 187 -9.20 -23.13 4.62
N HIS A 188 -9.53 -22.23 3.68
CA HIS A 188 -10.66 -22.42 2.77
C HIS A 188 -10.35 -23.40 1.62
N PRO A 189 -11.15 -24.46 1.43
CA PRO A 189 -10.99 -25.39 0.31
C PRO A 189 -11.65 -24.84 -0.96
N TYR A 190 -10.90 -24.05 -1.75
CA TYR A 190 -11.39 -23.56 -3.05
C TYR A 190 -11.66 -24.71 -4.02
N ALA A 191 -12.84 -24.69 -4.65
CA ALA A 191 -13.19 -25.65 -5.71
C ALA A 191 -12.56 -25.28 -7.06
N GLY A 192 -12.33 -23.98 -7.29
CA GLY A 192 -11.72 -23.44 -8.50
C GLY A 192 -10.26 -23.05 -8.31
N GLU A 193 -9.78 -22.14 -9.16
CA GLU A 193 -8.42 -21.61 -9.06
C GLU A 193 -8.22 -20.89 -7.72
N ARG A 194 -7.12 -21.23 -7.05
CA ARG A 194 -6.68 -20.61 -5.80
C ARG A 194 -5.56 -19.63 -6.09
N PHE A 195 -5.64 -18.46 -5.48
CA PHE A 195 -4.54 -17.52 -5.46
C PHE A 195 -3.38 -18.06 -4.62
N ASN A 196 -2.18 -18.17 -5.21
CA ASN A 196 -1.12 -18.96 -4.59
C ASN A 196 -0.34 -18.24 -3.48
N ASP A 197 -0.27 -16.92 -3.49
CA ASP A 197 0.50 -16.17 -2.48
C ASP A 197 -0.30 -15.94 -1.19
N ILE A 198 0.42 -15.66 -0.10
CA ILE A 198 -0.18 -15.30 1.18
C ILE A 198 -0.86 -13.93 1.07
N LEU A 199 -2.15 -13.87 1.41
CA LEU A 199 -2.98 -12.67 1.25
C LEU A 199 -2.93 -11.74 2.46
N ASP A 200 -2.17 -10.66 2.36
CA ASP A 200 -2.21 -9.57 3.34
C ASP A 200 -3.52 -8.75 3.26
N ASN A 201 -4.11 -8.62 2.08
CA ASN A 201 -5.33 -7.84 1.84
C ASN A 201 -6.03 -8.26 0.54
N ALA A 202 -7.23 -7.72 0.31
CA ALA A 202 -8.02 -8.02 -0.89
C ALA A 202 -7.68 -7.15 -2.11
N HIS A 203 -6.68 -6.26 -2.01
CA HIS A 203 -6.33 -5.26 -3.02
C HIS A 203 -7.52 -4.43 -3.53
N ASN A 204 -8.56 -4.30 -2.70
CA ASN A 204 -9.78 -3.56 -2.97
C ASN A 204 -10.44 -3.26 -1.62
N LEU A 205 -10.51 -1.99 -1.24
CA LEU A 205 -10.94 -1.58 0.10
C LEU A 205 -12.37 -2.06 0.46
N PRO A 206 -13.40 -1.90 -0.39
CA PRO A 206 -14.73 -2.45 -0.11
C PRO A 206 -14.73 -3.96 0.15
N LEU A 207 -14.04 -4.75 -0.69
CA LEU A 207 -13.94 -6.20 -0.49
C LEU A 207 -13.17 -6.54 0.79
N HIS A 208 -12.10 -5.80 1.07
CA HIS A 208 -11.31 -6.02 2.28
C HIS A 208 -12.11 -5.73 3.55
N LEU A 209 -12.87 -4.64 3.58
CA LEU A 209 -13.78 -4.34 4.69
C LEU A 209 -14.88 -5.41 4.81
N ALA A 210 -15.38 -5.93 3.69
CA ALA A 210 -16.42 -6.95 3.71
C ALA A 210 -15.92 -8.30 4.26
N VAL A 211 -14.71 -8.73 3.87
CA VAL A 211 -14.16 -10.00 4.37
C VAL A 211 -13.72 -9.91 5.83
N THR A 212 -13.29 -8.73 6.29
CA THR A 212 -12.80 -8.53 7.66
C THR A 212 -13.91 -8.20 8.65
N LEU A 213 -14.83 -7.30 8.31
CA LEU A 213 -15.87 -6.76 9.21
C LEU A 213 -17.30 -7.18 8.83
N GLY A 214 -17.48 -7.84 7.69
CA GLY A 214 -18.77 -8.18 7.13
C GLY A 214 -19.30 -7.15 6.14
N VAL A 215 -20.23 -7.60 5.30
CA VAL A 215 -20.91 -6.81 4.27
C VAL A 215 -21.66 -5.62 4.87
N PRO A 216 -22.43 -5.73 5.98
CA PRO A 216 -23.14 -4.59 6.55
C PRO A 216 -22.20 -3.44 6.95
N ALA A 217 -21.08 -3.76 7.60
CA ALA A 217 -20.08 -2.77 8.01
C ALA A 217 -19.39 -2.13 6.80
N SER A 218 -19.01 -2.92 5.80
CA SER A 218 -18.41 -2.41 4.55
C SER A 218 -19.35 -1.45 3.82
N VAL A 219 -20.63 -1.83 3.65
CA VAL A 219 -21.66 -0.98 3.02
C VAL A 219 -21.89 0.29 3.83
N ALA A 220 -21.97 0.21 5.15
CA ALA A 220 -22.16 1.37 6.01
C ALA A 220 -20.98 2.36 5.90
N LEU A 221 -19.74 1.88 5.96
CA LEU A 221 -18.54 2.72 5.90
C LEU A 221 -18.34 3.34 4.52
N CYS A 222 -18.38 2.52 3.46
CA CYS A 222 -18.23 3.00 2.08
C CYS A 222 -19.41 3.87 1.66
N GLY A 223 -20.64 3.51 2.06
CA GLY A 223 -21.85 4.27 1.81
C GLY A 223 -21.83 5.62 2.52
N ALA A 224 -21.42 5.67 3.79
CA ALA A 224 -21.25 6.93 4.51
C ALA A 224 -20.21 7.83 3.85
N ALA A 225 -19.04 7.29 3.47
CA ALA A 225 -18.01 8.05 2.75
C ALA A 225 -18.53 8.62 1.42
N LEU A 226 -19.27 7.81 0.66
CA LEU A 226 -19.89 8.23 -0.60
C LEU A 226 -20.94 9.32 -0.36
N VAL A 227 -21.86 9.13 0.58
CA VAL A 227 -22.91 10.11 0.93
C VAL A 227 -22.31 11.43 1.39
N LEU A 228 -21.28 11.40 2.24
CA LEU A 228 -20.57 12.59 2.71
C LEU A 228 -19.88 13.32 1.55
N THR A 229 -19.24 12.58 0.65
CA THR A 229 -18.60 13.14 -0.56
C THR A 229 -19.63 13.80 -1.47
N LEU A 230 -20.75 13.12 -1.75
CA LEU A 230 -21.82 13.65 -2.59
C LEU A 230 -22.46 14.90 -1.97
N ARG A 231 -22.67 14.91 -0.65
CA ARG A 231 -23.19 16.07 0.09
C ARG A 231 -22.23 17.25 0.07
N ALA A 232 -20.92 16.98 0.10
CA ALA A 232 -19.90 18.02 0.04
C ALA A 232 -19.72 18.62 -1.36
N ARG A 233 -20.28 17.98 -2.41
CA ARG A 233 -20.33 18.46 -3.80
C ARG A 233 -18.96 18.95 -4.32
N PRO A 234 -17.90 18.11 -4.29
CA PRO A 234 -16.54 18.50 -4.70
C PRO A 234 -16.46 19.09 -6.11
N TRP A 235 -17.36 18.70 -7.01
CA TRP A 235 -17.44 19.23 -8.38
C TRP A 235 -17.83 20.72 -8.46
N ARG A 236 -18.39 21.31 -7.39
CA ARG A 236 -18.70 22.74 -7.29
C ARG A 236 -17.62 23.54 -6.55
N GLU A 237 -16.51 22.90 -6.20
CA GLU A 237 -15.48 23.54 -5.40
C GLU A 237 -14.69 24.58 -6.21
N VAL A 238 -14.57 25.78 -5.65
CA VAL A 238 -13.86 26.91 -6.27
C VAL A 238 -12.53 27.20 -5.56
N SER A 239 -12.41 26.83 -4.28
CA SER A 239 -11.18 27.07 -3.53
C SER A 239 -10.09 26.10 -3.96
N ALA A 240 -8.98 26.62 -4.51
CA ALA A 240 -7.82 25.83 -4.91
C ALA A 240 -7.31 24.90 -3.79
N THR A 241 -7.34 25.37 -2.53
CA THR A 241 -6.97 24.57 -1.36
C THR A 241 -7.87 23.35 -1.17
N ARG A 242 -9.19 23.53 -1.34
CA ARG A 242 -10.16 22.44 -1.19
C ARG A 242 -10.16 21.52 -2.40
N GLN A 243 -9.89 22.03 -3.59
CA GLN A 243 -9.67 21.23 -4.80
C GLN A 243 -8.44 20.33 -4.67
N LEU A 244 -7.33 20.84 -4.11
CA LEU A 244 -6.16 20.02 -3.79
C LEU A 244 -6.55 18.87 -2.85
N ALA A 245 -7.23 19.19 -1.75
CA ALA A 245 -7.67 18.19 -0.78
C ALA A 245 -8.58 17.12 -1.40
N TRP A 246 -9.60 17.54 -2.17
CA TRP A 246 -10.47 16.61 -2.89
C TRP A 246 -9.71 15.79 -3.93
N GLY A 247 -8.81 16.41 -4.69
CA GLY A 247 -7.96 15.71 -5.66
C GLY A 247 -7.15 14.60 -5.00
N VAL A 248 -6.49 14.88 -3.86
CA VAL A 248 -5.73 13.90 -3.10
C VAL A 248 -6.63 12.76 -2.63
N LEU A 249 -7.78 13.07 -2.04
CA LEU A 249 -8.73 12.05 -1.58
C LEU A 249 -9.25 11.19 -2.74
N MET A 250 -9.52 11.77 -3.90
CA MET A 250 -9.99 11.01 -5.07
C MET A 250 -8.88 10.13 -5.68
N VAL A 251 -7.63 10.60 -5.70
CA VAL A 251 -6.45 9.80 -6.09
C VAL A 251 -6.29 8.60 -5.14
N LEU A 252 -6.43 8.82 -3.84
CA LEU A 252 -6.36 7.76 -2.83
C LEU A 252 -7.56 6.82 -2.89
N ALA A 253 -8.76 7.32 -3.19
CA ALA A 253 -9.96 6.51 -3.37
C ALA A 253 -9.79 5.57 -4.57
N VAL A 254 -9.37 6.07 -5.73
CA VAL A 254 -9.06 5.25 -6.91
C VAL A 254 -7.97 4.22 -6.60
N HIS A 255 -6.90 4.64 -5.92
CA HIS A 255 -5.83 3.72 -5.54
C HIS A 255 -6.35 2.63 -4.59
N SER A 256 -7.27 2.96 -3.67
CA SER A 256 -7.89 2.01 -2.74
C SER A 256 -8.88 1.02 -3.38
N LEU A 257 -9.30 1.25 -4.63
CA LEU A 257 -10.10 0.29 -5.39
C LEU A 257 -9.24 -0.78 -6.09
N LEU A 258 -7.94 -0.51 -6.23
CA LEU A 258 -7.00 -1.34 -6.99
C LEU A 258 -5.85 -1.91 -6.13
N GLU A 259 -5.64 -1.32 -4.95
CA GLU A 259 -4.59 -1.62 -3.97
C GLU A 259 -5.05 -1.16 -2.57
N TYR A 260 -4.13 -1.21 -1.60
CA TYR A 260 -4.35 -0.91 -0.19
C TYR A 260 -3.47 0.27 0.30
N PRO A 261 -3.51 1.46 -0.34
CA PRO A 261 -2.62 2.58 -0.01
C PRO A 261 -2.76 3.07 1.44
N LEU A 262 -3.94 2.93 2.02
CA LEU A 262 -4.22 3.38 3.39
C LEU A 262 -3.56 2.51 4.47
N TRP A 263 -2.83 1.45 4.10
CA TRP A 263 -1.94 0.72 5.01
C TRP A 263 -0.54 1.32 5.06
N TYR A 264 -0.24 2.32 4.22
CA TYR A 264 1.05 2.99 4.20
C TYR A 264 0.92 4.38 4.81
N ALA A 265 1.73 4.64 5.85
CA ALA A 265 1.72 5.89 6.60
C ALA A 265 1.77 7.17 5.74
N PRO A 266 2.57 7.27 4.65
CA PRO A 266 2.58 8.46 3.81
C PRO A 266 1.20 8.82 3.24
N PHE A 267 0.41 7.83 2.83
CA PHE A 267 -0.94 8.06 2.30
C PHE A 267 -1.97 8.29 3.39
N GLN A 268 -1.82 7.66 4.57
CA GLN A 268 -2.64 7.97 5.74
C GLN A 268 -2.49 9.44 6.15
N VAL A 269 -1.24 9.94 6.21
CA VAL A 269 -0.95 11.35 6.49
C VAL A 269 -1.53 12.25 5.41
N ALA A 270 -1.34 11.93 4.13
CA ALA A 270 -1.92 12.71 3.03
C ALA A 270 -3.46 12.77 3.10
N ALA A 271 -4.13 11.65 3.42
CA ALA A 271 -5.57 11.61 3.62
C ALA A 271 -6.00 12.46 4.81
N ALA A 272 -5.34 12.31 5.96
CA ALA A 272 -5.65 13.07 7.18
C ALA A 272 -5.47 14.58 6.98
N LEU A 273 -4.39 15.00 6.32
CA LEU A 273 -4.17 16.41 5.97
C LEU A 273 -5.25 16.92 5.00
N ALA A 274 -5.61 16.15 3.98
CA ALA A 274 -6.66 16.53 3.04
C ALA A 274 -8.02 16.68 3.74
N VAL A 275 -8.41 15.74 4.61
CA VAL A 275 -9.63 15.84 5.44
C VAL A 275 -9.55 17.07 6.35
N GLY A 276 -8.40 17.30 6.99
CA GLY A 276 -8.14 18.49 7.82
C GLY A 276 -8.34 19.80 7.06
N MET A 277 -7.84 19.89 5.83
CA MET A 277 -8.04 21.05 4.95
C MET A 277 -9.51 21.27 4.58
N LEU A 278 -10.30 20.20 4.44
CA LEU A 278 -11.73 20.29 4.16
C LEU A 278 -12.56 20.71 5.39
N CYS A 279 -12.12 20.34 6.59
CA CYS A 279 -12.79 20.66 7.86
C CYS A 279 -12.31 21.98 8.51
N GLY A 280 -11.14 22.48 8.11
CA GLY A 280 -10.33 23.44 8.87
C GLY A 280 -11.02 24.74 9.30
N ARG A 281 -11.91 25.33 8.49
CA ARG A 281 -12.57 26.60 8.86
C ARG A 281 -13.46 26.51 10.10
N ARG A 282 -14.08 25.35 10.35
CA ARG A 282 -14.94 25.13 11.53
C ARG A 282 -14.13 24.72 12.75
N LEU A 283 -13.06 23.96 12.56
CA LEU A 283 -12.23 23.44 13.64
C LEU A 283 -11.25 24.48 14.21
N LEU A 284 -10.68 25.35 13.37
CA LEU A 284 -9.68 26.34 13.79
C LEU A 284 -10.19 27.38 14.80
N HIS A 285 -11.51 27.60 14.86
CA HIS A 285 -12.14 28.53 15.81
C HIS A 285 -12.59 27.84 17.11
N TRP A 286 -12.38 26.53 17.25
CA TRP A 286 -12.74 25.81 18.46
C TRP A 286 -11.66 26.03 19.53
N PRO A 287 -11.99 26.61 20.71
CA PRO A 287 -11.01 26.94 21.74
C PRO A 287 -10.29 25.71 22.31
N GLY A 288 -10.89 24.51 22.20
CA GLY A 288 -10.26 23.25 22.62
C GLY A 288 -9.26 22.68 21.62
N LEU A 289 -9.14 23.24 20.41
CA LEU A 289 -8.30 22.69 19.36
C LEU A 289 -6.81 22.58 19.75
N PRO A 290 -6.17 23.58 20.37
CA PRO A 290 -4.77 23.46 20.76
C PRO A 290 -4.54 22.32 21.77
N VAL A 291 -5.43 22.19 22.76
CA VAL A 291 -5.35 21.13 23.77
C VAL A 291 -5.54 19.75 23.15
N LEU A 292 -6.56 19.60 22.28
CA LEU A 292 -6.78 18.35 21.55
C LEU A 292 -5.59 18.03 20.63
N ALA A 293 -5.08 19.02 19.89
CA ALA A 293 -3.96 18.84 18.97
C ALA A 293 -2.69 18.44 19.72
N SER A 294 -2.37 19.09 20.85
CA SER A 294 -1.26 18.72 21.72
C SER A 294 -1.45 17.32 22.32
N GLY A 295 -2.68 16.96 22.73
CA GLY A 295 -3.00 15.63 23.22
C GLY A 295 -2.82 14.55 22.16
N VAL A 296 -3.34 14.77 20.95
CA VAL A 296 -3.15 13.87 19.80
C VAL A 296 -1.69 13.77 19.40
N ALA A 297 -0.96 14.89 19.36
CA ALA A 297 0.48 14.89 19.05
C ALA A 297 1.26 14.12 20.12
N GLY A 298 0.98 14.34 21.41
CA GLY A 298 1.57 13.60 22.51
C GLY A 298 1.28 12.10 22.44
N LEU A 299 0.03 11.73 22.13
CA LEU A 299 -0.35 10.34 21.90
C LEU A 299 0.44 9.74 20.74
N LEU A 300 0.50 10.40 19.57
CA LEU A 300 1.23 9.91 18.41
C LEU A 300 2.72 9.75 18.70
N ILE A 301 3.34 10.72 19.38
CA ILE A 301 4.75 10.65 19.77
C ILE A 301 4.98 9.47 20.70
N THR A 302 4.17 9.32 21.75
CA THR A 302 4.32 8.25 22.73
C THR A 302 4.06 6.87 22.14
N THR A 303 3.02 6.69 21.32
CA THR A 303 2.75 5.42 20.64
C THR A 303 3.82 5.08 19.62
N THR A 304 4.35 6.07 18.89
CA THR A 304 5.45 5.85 17.94
C THR A 304 6.73 5.49 18.67
N ALA A 305 7.07 6.19 19.76
CA ALA A 305 8.24 5.88 20.56
C ALA A 305 8.14 4.48 21.18
N TYR A 306 6.98 4.12 21.72
CA TYR A 306 6.74 2.76 22.25
C TYR A 306 6.82 1.71 21.14
N ALA A 307 6.19 1.93 19.98
CA ALA A 307 6.28 1.02 18.84
C ALA A 307 7.71 0.86 18.33
N SER A 308 8.49 1.94 18.23
CA SER A 308 9.91 1.87 17.86
C SER A 308 10.74 1.11 18.88
N TRP A 309 10.47 1.29 20.17
CA TRP A 309 11.13 0.55 21.24
C TRP A 309 10.76 -0.94 21.23
N ASP A 310 9.47 -1.27 21.10
CA ASP A 310 8.97 -2.65 21.03
C ASP A 310 9.48 -3.37 19.76
N TYR A 311 9.52 -2.65 18.63
CA TYR A 311 10.15 -3.14 17.40
C TYR A 311 11.64 -3.41 17.61
N TRP A 312 12.38 -2.47 18.20
CA TRP A 312 13.82 -2.62 18.39
C TRP A 312 14.15 -3.86 19.23
N ARG A 313 13.44 -4.08 20.34
CA ARG A 313 13.63 -5.27 21.19
C ARG A 313 13.22 -6.57 20.49
N VAL A 314 12.08 -6.60 19.77
CA VAL A 314 11.61 -7.82 19.08
C VAL A 314 12.49 -8.15 17.88
N SER A 315 13.00 -7.14 17.16
CA SER A 315 13.91 -7.33 16.02
C SER A 315 15.18 -8.09 16.40
N GLN A 316 15.59 -8.08 17.67
CA GLN A 316 16.75 -8.84 18.16
C GLN A 316 16.59 -10.35 17.91
N LEU A 317 15.36 -10.89 17.94
CA LEU A 317 15.08 -12.31 17.63
C LEU A 317 15.47 -12.69 16.21
N TYR A 318 15.39 -11.73 15.29
CA TYR A 318 15.62 -11.91 13.86
C TYR A 318 17.05 -11.55 13.43
N MET A 319 17.91 -11.22 14.40
CA MET A 319 19.33 -10.96 14.16
C MET A 319 20.17 -12.16 14.62
N PRO A 320 21.29 -12.45 13.91
CA PRO A 320 22.32 -13.34 14.42
C PRO A 320 22.81 -12.89 15.81
N PRO A 321 23.12 -13.80 16.75
CA PRO A 321 23.51 -13.44 18.12
C PRO A 321 24.65 -12.41 18.20
N ALA A 322 25.60 -12.46 17.27
CA ALA A 322 26.73 -11.52 17.20
C ALA A 322 26.34 -10.07 16.86
N LEU A 323 25.17 -9.86 16.24
CA LEU A 323 24.66 -8.54 15.85
C LEU A 323 23.60 -8.00 16.83
N ARG A 324 23.21 -8.79 17.84
CA ARG A 324 22.26 -8.36 18.86
C ARG A 324 22.92 -7.38 19.83
N ALA A 325 22.14 -6.44 20.35
CA ALA A 325 22.57 -5.60 21.46
C ALA A 325 22.88 -6.49 22.70
N ASP A 326 23.87 -6.08 23.50
CA ASP A 326 24.48 -6.91 24.54
C ASP A 326 23.47 -7.53 25.50
N MET A 327 22.49 -6.73 25.97
CA MET A 327 21.44 -7.20 26.89
C MET A 327 20.50 -8.26 26.29
N TRP A 328 20.49 -8.42 24.96
CA TRP A 328 19.60 -9.31 24.21
C TRP A 328 20.34 -10.46 23.52
N ARG A 329 21.65 -10.65 23.74
CA ARG A 329 22.41 -11.75 23.11
C ARG A 329 21.91 -13.12 23.55
N GLU A 330 21.62 -13.24 24.84
CA GLU A 330 21.16 -14.47 25.49
C GLU A 330 19.71 -14.34 25.95
N ASP A 331 18.99 -15.46 25.95
CA ASP A 331 17.62 -15.59 26.43
C ASP A 331 16.64 -14.53 25.88
N THR A 332 16.87 -14.13 24.62
CA THR A 332 16.14 -13.01 23.97
C THR A 332 14.64 -13.23 23.99
N LEU A 333 14.21 -14.47 23.69
CA LEU A 333 12.81 -14.84 23.54
C LEU A 333 12.01 -14.62 24.83
N ASN A 334 12.55 -15.05 25.97
CA ASN A 334 11.88 -14.84 27.25
C ASN A 334 11.82 -13.36 27.62
N LYS A 335 12.85 -12.58 27.28
CA LYS A 335 12.90 -11.14 27.58
C LYS A 335 11.93 -10.30 26.74
N VAL A 336 11.50 -10.79 25.56
CA VAL A 336 10.56 -10.06 24.68
C VAL A 336 9.16 -10.67 24.63
N ARG A 337 8.90 -11.75 25.37
CA ARG A 337 7.62 -12.49 25.35
C ARG A 337 6.40 -11.65 25.73
N ASP A 338 6.61 -10.56 26.47
CA ASP A 338 5.58 -9.62 26.92
C ASP A 338 5.28 -8.51 25.89
N SER A 339 5.74 -8.66 24.64
CA SER A 339 5.49 -7.68 23.57
C SER A 339 4.00 -7.55 23.30
N VAL A 340 3.55 -6.30 23.11
CA VAL A 340 2.14 -5.99 22.88
C VAL A 340 1.89 -5.73 21.41
N ILE A 341 2.71 -4.90 20.76
CA ILE A 341 2.50 -4.51 19.36
C ILE A 341 2.98 -5.63 18.42
N PHE A 342 4.13 -6.23 18.72
CA PHE A 342 4.77 -7.24 17.86
C PHE A 342 4.64 -8.65 18.44
N ARG A 343 3.52 -8.93 19.11
CA ARG A 343 3.24 -10.25 19.72
C ARG A 343 3.22 -11.37 18.68
N GLY A 344 2.67 -11.11 17.49
CA GLY A 344 2.61 -12.07 16.40
C GLY A 344 4.00 -12.50 15.93
N GLU A 345 4.91 -11.54 15.79
CA GLU A 345 6.30 -11.76 15.43
C GLU A 345 7.06 -12.51 16.52
N VAL A 346 6.83 -12.20 17.80
CA VAL A 346 7.43 -12.98 18.89
C VAL A 346 6.94 -14.42 18.87
N GLN A 347 5.65 -14.64 18.65
CA GLN A 347 5.06 -15.97 18.59
C GLN A 347 5.54 -16.77 17.37
N PHE A 348 5.67 -16.10 16.22
CA PHE A 348 6.27 -16.68 15.03
C PHE A 348 7.72 -17.12 15.26
N ALA A 349 8.52 -16.26 15.89
CA ALA A 349 9.90 -16.61 16.26
C ALA A 349 9.93 -17.78 17.24
N TYR A 350 9.07 -17.80 18.26
CA TYR A 350 8.98 -18.92 19.21
C TYR A 350 8.71 -20.25 18.49
N VAL A 351 7.70 -20.28 17.63
CA VAL A 351 7.32 -21.48 16.86
C VAL A 351 8.43 -21.93 15.92
N THR A 352 9.09 -21.00 15.23
CA THR A 352 10.04 -21.35 14.16
C THR A 352 11.48 -21.60 14.64
N THR A 353 11.79 -21.27 15.89
CA THR A 353 13.15 -21.43 16.46
C THR A 353 13.25 -22.43 17.61
N THR A 354 12.12 -22.85 18.17
CA THR A 354 12.10 -23.87 19.25
C THR A 354 12.01 -25.26 18.63
N PRO A 355 12.92 -26.20 18.95
CA PRO A 355 12.84 -27.57 18.47
C PRO A 355 11.61 -28.30 18.98
N VAL A 356 11.01 -29.14 18.14
CA VAL A 356 9.92 -30.04 18.55
C VAL A 356 10.51 -31.24 19.29
N THR A 357 10.18 -31.37 20.57
CA THR A 357 10.55 -32.49 21.43
C THR A 357 9.35 -32.95 22.24
N SER A 358 9.43 -34.07 22.94
CA SER A 358 8.36 -34.55 23.82
C SER A 358 7.97 -33.56 24.91
N GLU A 359 8.89 -32.69 25.34
CA GLU A 359 8.64 -31.67 26.36
C GLU A 359 7.98 -30.41 25.77
N THR A 360 8.32 -30.04 24.53
CA THR A 360 7.87 -28.79 23.90
C THR A 360 6.63 -28.96 23.01
N ALA A 361 6.33 -30.18 22.57
CA ALA A 361 5.31 -30.44 21.54
C ALA A 361 3.92 -29.90 21.92
N GLU A 362 3.48 -30.03 23.18
CA GLU A 362 2.15 -29.52 23.57
C GLU A 362 2.07 -27.99 23.46
N ALA A 363 3.11 -27.29 23.93
CA ALA A 363 3.19 -25.84 23.87
C ALA A 363 3.32 -25.36 22.41
N LEU A 364 4.13 -26.03 21.60
CA LEU A 364 4.32 -25.70 20.19
C LEU A 364 3.10 -26.01 19.33
N TYR A 365 2.34 -27.06 19.63
CA TYR A 365 1.07 -27.32 18.95
C TYR A 365 0.08 -26.17 19.17
N LYS A 366 -0.13 -25.77 20.44
CA LYS A 366 -1.02 -24.65 20.80
C LYS A 366 -0.53 -23.32 20.22
N ALA A 367 0.76 -23.04 20.31
CA ALA A 367 1.35 -21.82 19.79
C ALA A 367 1.25 -21.78 18.26
N SER A 368 1.53 -22.88 17.56
CA SER A 368 1.44 -22.95 16.10
C SER A 368 0.03 -22.74 15.59
N LEU A 369 -0.99 -23.32 16.26
CA LEU A 369 -2.40 -23.10 15.90
C LEU A 369 -2.76 -21.61 15.92
N GLN A 370 -2.31 -20.89 16.95
CA GLN A 370 -2.50 -19.44 17.05
C GLN A 370 -1.64 -18.69 16.00
N THR A 371 -0.41 -19.12 15.75
CA THR A 371 0.48 -18.48 14.75
C THR A 371 -0.08 -18.60 13.34
N LEU A 372 -0.86 -19.64 13.00
CA LEU A 372 -1.53 -19.74 11.69
C LEU A 372 -2.42 -18.54 11.38
N HIS A 373 -3.03 -17.91 12.41
CA HIS A 373 -3.84 -16.71 12.24
C HIS A 373 -3.01 -15.51 11.76
N PHE A 374 -1.76 -15.43 12.21
CA PHE A 374 -0.82 -14.37 11.86
C PHE A 374 -0.03 -14.65 10.58
N SER A 375 0.54 -15.85 10.47
CA SER A 375 1.36 -16.29 9.34
C SER A 375 1.19 -17.81 9.10
N PRO A 376 0.29 -18.21 8.17
CA PRO A 376 0.10 -19.61 7.79
C PRO A 376 1.18 -20.08 6.80
N GLU A 377 2.45 -19.93 7.18
CA GLU A 377 3.61 -20.31 6.34
C GLU A 377 4.00 -21.79 6.53
N PRO A 378 4.69 -22.41 5.54
CA PRO A 378 5.13 -23.80 5.64
C PRO A 378 5.94 -24.11 6.91
N LYS A 379 6.78 -23.17 7.37
CA LYS A 379 7.59 -23.35 8.59
C LYS A 379 6.74 -23.45 9.87
N VAL A 380 5.61 -22.76 9.91
CA VAL A 380 4.66 -22.82 11.05
C VAL A 380 3.84 -24.11 10.95
N ILE A 381 3.37 -24.44 9.74
CA ILE A 381 2.54 -25.64 9.52
C ILE A 381 3.35 -26.92 9.77
N ALA A 382 4.63 -26.95 9.40
CA ALA A 382 5.53 -28.06 9.68
C ALA A 382 5.62 -28.36 11.18
N VAL A 383 5.94 -27.34 11.98
CA VAL A 383 6.03 -27.46 13.45
C VAL A 383 4.70 -27.88 14.05
N LEU A 384 3.58 -27.37 13.54
CA LEU A 384 2.24 -27.77 13.98
C LEU A 384 1.99 -29.26 13.76
N LEU A 385 2.22 -29.77 12.55
CA LEU A 385 1.95 -31.15 12.19
C LEU A 385 2.94 -32.12 12.86
N GLU A 386 4.20 -31.73 13.01
CA GLU A 386 5.21 -32.51 13.73
C GLU A 386 4.87 -32.62 15.22
N SER A 387 4.47 -31.51 15.85
CA SER A 387 4.01 -31.52 17.23
C SER A 387 2.75 -32.38 17.41
N ALA A 388 1.80 -32.30 16.49
CA ALA A 388 0.58 -33.12 16.52
C ALA A 388 0.90 -34.61 16.38
N ALA A 389 1.82 -34.98 15.48
CA ALA A 389 2.24 -36.36 15.29
C ALA A 389 2.93 -36.92 16.55
N LEU A 390 3.83 -36.15 17.17
CA LEU A 390 4.53 -36.56 18.39
C LEU A 390 3.56 -36.77 19.57
N LEU A 391 2.52 -35.95 19.67
CA LEU A 391 1.45 -36.07 20.68
C LEU A 391 0.40 -37.14 20.34
N SER A 392 0.52 -37.81 19.19
CA SER A 392 -0.52 -38.73 18.66
C SER A 392 -1.91 -38.06 18.54
N MET A 393 -1.93 -36.76 18.24
CA MET A 393 -3.12 -35.92 18.10
C MET A 393 -3.49 -35.73 16.61
N GLU A 394 -3.73 -36.84 15.90
CA GLU A 394 -4.32 -36.78 14.57
C GLU A 394 -5.82 -36.48 14.71
N SER A 395 -6.26 -35.36 14.13
CA SER A 395 -7.63 -34.88 14.19
C SER A 395 -8.12 -34.50 12.80
N PRO A 396 -9.45 -34.39 12.59
CA PRO A 396 -9.99 -33.84 11.34
C PRO A 396 -9.40 -32.46 10.98
N LEU A 397 -9.02 -31.66 12.00
CA LEU A 397 -8.39 -30.36 11.81
C LEU A 397 -6.96 -30.49 11.26
N THR A 398 -6.12 -31.34 11.84
CA THR A 398 -4.72 -31.53 11.37
C THR A 398 -4.71 -32.14 9.98
N GLU A 399 -5.62 -33.05 9.67
CA GLU A 399 -5.78 -33.57 8.31
C GLU A 399 -6.25 -32.48 7.34
N HIS A 400 -7.18 -31.62 7.75
CA HIS A 400 -7.61 -30.48 6.94
C HIS A 400 -6.45 -29.52 6.64
N ILE A 401 -5.68 -29.14 7.66
CA ILE A 401 -4.49 -28.29 7.53
C ILE A 401 -3.47 -28.94 6.57
N ARG A 402 -3.23 -30.25 6.69
CA ARG A 402 -2.34 -31.01 5.80
C ARG A 402 -2.81 -30.96 4.34
N ARG A 403 -4.12 -31.10 4.09
CA ARG A 403 -4.70 -30.96 2.75
C ARG A 403 -4.53 -29.54 2.21
N GLN A 404 -4.76 -28.52 3.03
CA GLN A 404 -4.60 -27.12 2.61
C GLN A 404 -3.14 -26.75 2.35
N TRP A 405 -2.20 -27.23 3.17
CA TRP A 405 -0.77 -27.10 2.88
C TRP A 405 -0.45 -27.65 1.48
N ARG A 406 -0.85 -28.90 1.22
CA ARG A 406 -0.63 -29.52 -0.10
C ARG A 406 -1.33 -28.78 -1.24
N ALA A 407 -2.45 -28.10 -1.00
CA ALA A 407 -3.12 -27.31 -2.04
C ALA A 407 -2.41 -25.97 -2.28
N ALA A 408 -1.96 -25.30 -1.22
CA ALA A 408 -1.38 -23.97 -1.27
C ALA A 408 0.08 -23.93 -1.75
N TYR A 409 0.87 -24.96 -1.44
CA TYR A 409 2.32 -24.97 -1.65
C TYR A 409 2.80 -26.11 -2.56
N ARG A 410 1.94 -26.55 -3.48
CA ARG A 410 2.09 -27.76 -4.32
C ARG A 410 3.28 -27.73 -5.29
N GLU A 411 3.88 -26.56 -5.52
CA GLU A 411 5.06 -26.36 -6.35
C GLU A 411 6.02 -25.37 -5.66
N GLY A 412 7.14 -25.85 -5.10
CA GLY A 412 8.30 -24.99 -4.81
C GLY A 412 8.86 -24.92 -3.38
N TYR A 413 8.57 -25.88 -2.48
CA TYR A 413 9.29 -26.01 -1.21
C TYR A 413 9.82 -27.41 -0.97
#